data_AF-A0A5C6DJ93-F1
#
_entry.id   AF-A0A5C6DJ93-F1
#
_cell.length_a   1.000
_cell.length_b   1.000
_cell.length_c   1.000
_cell.angle_alpha   90.00
_cell.angle_beta   90.00
_cell.angle_gamma   90.00
#
_symmetry.space_group_name_H-M   'P 1'
#
loop_
_entity.id
_entity.type
_entity.pdbx_description
1 polymer ?
#
loop_
_entity_poly.entity_id
_entity_poly.type
_entity_poly.pdbx_seq_one_letter_code
_entity_poly.pdbx_strand_id
1 'polypeptide(L)'
;MKRNVALICIAIVSSFFAGQYAFAQEHNAQDISQKLENVSQGLVGRMGVAAQEIGSGVSVTINGNEAFVMASTYKVAIATTLLDLVDKGQLKLTDFIDVPLETMVVGPNPITVNFVHPGVKLSVANLIEPMITESDNTATDTCLKVAGGPEAVTKMLRSIGITEQRVDRECSEILRDFYGLQDKAYATVAAEAYAIVCSDDLSNGLPPLVFPDFVVQDFKRPPRRSSSSTTGVMDSISRYNPKIRRTFAASSALTTNFGLGPDRSTS
;
A
#
# COMPACT_ATOMS: atom_id res chain seq x y z
N MET A 1 2.97 78.30 29.67
CA MET A 1 3.75 77.66 28.58
C MET A 1 4.53 76.40 29.01
N LYS A 2 4.01 75.53 29.90
CA LYS A 2 4.73 74.29 30.31
C LYS A 2 3.86 73.03 30.44
N ARG A 3 2.57 73.08 30.04
CA ARG A 3 1.63 71.93 30.14
C ARG A 3 1.30 71.25 28.81
N ASN A 4 1.84 71.75 27.69
CA ASN A 4 1.50 71.26 26.35
C ASN A 4 2.63 70.44 25.68
N VAL A 5 3.81 70.35 26.32
CA VAL A 5 4.94 69.57 25.79
C VAL A 5 4.90 68.12 26.28
N ALA A 6 4.33 67.85 27.46
CA ALA A 6 4.25 66.50 28.02
C ALA A 6 3.26 65.57 27.30
N LEU A 7 2.26 66.12 26.59
CA LEU A 7 1.25 65.34 25.88
C LEU A 7 1.69 64.87 24.49
N ILE A 8 2.76 65.44 23.93
CA ILE A 8 3.27 65.05 22.60
C ILE A 8 4.22 63.84 22.71
N CYS A 9 4.91 63.66 23.85
CA CYS A 9 5.81 62.51 24.04
C CYS A 9 5.07 61.19 24.30
N ILE A 10 3.84 61.20 24.82
CA ILE A 10 3.07 59.98 25.11
C ILE A 10 2.42 59.40 23.85
N ALA A 11 2.10 60.23 22.84
CA ALA A 11 1.51 59.77 21.58
C ALA A 11 2.53 59.14 20.60
N ILE A 12 3.82 59.45 20.75
CA ILE A 12 4.87 58.89 19.87
C ILE A 12 5.35 57.52 20.38
N VAL A 13 5.27 57.24 21.69
CA VAL A 13 5.69 55.95 22.25
C VAL A 13 4.63 54.86 22.04
N SER A 14 3.34 55.20 21.98
CA SER A 14 2.26 54.24 21.72
C SER A 14 2.16 53.78 20.26
N SER A 15 2.85 54.44 19.33
CA SER A 15 2.91 54.03 17.92
C SER A 15 4.01 53.01 17.62
N PHE A 16 4.88 52.69 18.58
CA PHE A 16 5.95 51.69 18.43
C PHE A 16 5.58 50.28 18.91
N PHE A 17 4.37 50.10 19.48
CA PHE A 17 3.94 48.81 20.07
C PHE A 17 2.75 48.14 19.36
N ALA A 18 2.24 48.69 18.27
CA ALA A 18 1.16 48.10 17.47
C ALA A 18 1.64 47.50 16.14
N GLY A 19 2.92 47.12 16.07
CA GLY A 19 3.57 46.58 14.87
C GLY A 19 4.30 45.26 15.13
N GLN A 20 3.94 44.51 16.19
CA GLN A 20 4.17 43.08 16.15
C GLN A 20 3.02 42.49 15.32
N TYR A 21 3.14 42.62 14.00
CA TYR A 21 2.71 41.52 13.16
C TYR A 21 3.42 40.32 13.77
N ALA A 22 2.68 39.43 14.41
CA ALA A 22 3.16 38.08 14.59
C ALA A 22 3.65 37.70 13.20
N PHE A 23 4.96 37.60 13.01
CA PHE A 23 5.49 36.83 11.92
C PHE A 23 4.84 35.48 12.14
N ALA A 24 3.75 35.21 11.40
CA ALA A 24 3.31 33.87 11.16
C ALA A 24 4.61 33.15 10.83
N GLN A 25 4.95 32.17 11.66
CA GLN A 25 6.20 31.46 11.56
C GLN A 25 6.21 30.86 10.15
N GLU A 26 6.79 31.58 9.19
CA GLU A 26 7.20 31.07 7.90
C GLU A 26 8.17 29.98 8.31
N HIS A 27 7.65 28.78 8.48
CA HIS A 27 8.46 27.58 8.49
C HIS A 27 9.11 27.57 7.12
N ASN A 28 10.28 28.19 7.04
CA ASN A 28 11.02 28.38 5.82
C ASN A 28 11.16 26.99 5.19
N ALA A 29 10.73 26.83 3.95
CA ALA A 29 10.83 25.56 3.22
C ALA A 29 12.26 24.98 3.33
N GLN A 30 13.26 25.85 3.46
CA GLN A 30 14.66 25.50 3.73
C GLN A 30 14.88 24.70 5.03
N ASP A 31 14.19 25.05 6.12
CA ASP A 31 14.26 24.33 7.41
C ASP A 31 13.66 22.93 7.30
N ILE A 32 12.57 22.78 6.55
CA ILE A 32 11.92 21.49 6.28
C ILE A 32 12.82 20.60 5.42
N SER A 33 13.38 21.14 4.33
CA SER A 33 14.32 20.43 3.46
C SER A 33 15.52 19.90 4.23
N GLN A 34 16.14 20.75 5.07
CA GLN A 34 17.31 20.34 5.85
C GLN A 34 16.98 19.22 6.85
N LYS A 35 15.82 19.29 7.50
CA LYS A 35 15.35 18.24 8.41
C LYS A 35 15.13 16.92 7.68
N LEU A 36 14.50 16.96 6.51
CA LEU A 36 14.25 15.76 5.70
C LEU A 36 15.57 15.16 5.17
N GLU A 37 16.53 15.98 4.76
CA GLU A 37 17.87 15.53 4.36
C GLU A 37 18.58 14.83 5.53
N ASN A 38 18.52 15.40 6.74
CA ASN A 38 19.12 14.78 7.93
C ASN A 38 18.50 13.42 8.24
N VAL A 39 17.18 13.24 8.05
CA VAL A 39 16.54 11.91 8.17
C VAL A 39 17.06 10.95 7.10
N SER A 40 17.26 11.43 5.87
CA SER A 40 17.71 10.59 4.74
C SER A 40 19.12 10.02 4.93
N GLN A 41 20.03 10.74 5.59
CA GLN A 41 21.42 10.32 5.78
C GLN A 41 21.57 9.05 6.64
N GLY A 42 20.59 8.73 7.49
CA GLY A 42 20.60 7.54 8.35
C GLY A 42 20.04 6.28 7.69
N LEU A 43 19.53 6.36 6.46
CA LEU A 43 18.83 5.25 5.82
C LEU A 43 19.75 4.39 4.97
N VAL A 44 19.56 3.08 5.04
CA VAL A 44 20.06 2.14 4.03
C VAL A 44 19.07 2.17 2.86
N GLY A 45 19.32 3.04 1.89
CA GLY A 45 18.48 3.19 0.70
C GLY A 45 18.44 4.62 0.16
N ARG A 46 17.52 4.88 -0.77
CA ARG A 46 17.24 6.22 -1.31
C ARG A 46 15.86 6.68 -0.84
N MET A 47 15.75 7.94 -0.43
CA MET A 47 14.49 8.58 -0.08
C MET A 47 14.08 9.55 -1.19
N GLY A 48 12.81 9.51 -1.59
CA GLY A 48 12.19 10.54 -2.42
C GLY A 48 11.09 11.24 -1.63
N VAL A 49 11.06 12.56 -1.66
CA VAL A 49 10.00 13.37 -1.02
C VAL A 49 9.52 14.41 -2.00
N ALA A 50 8.21 14.58 -2.09
CA ALA A 50 7.58 15.74 -2.70
C ALA A 50 6.39 16.14 -1.82
N ALA A 51 6.40 17.37 -1.33
CA ALA A 51 5.31 17.95 -0.54
C ALA A 51 5.00 19.34 -1.09
N GLN A 52 3.72 19.65 -1.24
CA GLN A 52 3.26 20.95 -1.69
C GLN A 52 2.10 21.41 -0.82
N GLU A 53 2.17 22.65 -0.36
CA GLU A 53 1.04 23.30 0.30
C GLU A 53 0.02 23.75 -0.76
N ILE A 54 -1.22 23.30 -0.58
CA ILE A 54 -2.31 23.62 -1.52
C ILE A 54 -2.68 25.10 -1.39
N GLY A 55 -2.60 25.84 -2.48
CA GLY A 55 -3.03 27.25 -2.57
C GLY A 55 -1.92 28.29 -2.44
N SER A 56 -0.81 27.99 -1.77
CA SER A 56 0.34 28.93 -1.65
C SER A 56 1.40 28.70 -2.73
N GLY A 57 1.48 27.49 -3.29
CA GLY A 57 2.51 27.09 -4.25
C GLY A 57 3.85 26.71 -3.61
N VAL A 58 3.99 26.83 -2.29
CA VAL A 58 5.19 26.39 -1.55
C VAL A 58 5.34 24.88 -1.71
N SER A 59 6.54 24.44 -2.09
CA SER A 59 6.86 23.02 -2.23
C SER A 59 8.25 22.69 -1.70
N VAL A 60 8.42 21.44 -1.27
CA VAL A 60 9.69 20.87 -0.81
C VAL A 60 9.88 19.54 -1.53
N THR A 61 11.08 19.30 -2.05
CA THR A 61 11.43 18.05 -2.73
C THR A 61 12.80 17.53 -2.30
N ILE A 62 12.91 16.21 -2.15
CA ILE A 62 14.18 15.48 -2.08
C ILE A 62 14.16 14.42 -3.18
N ASN A 63 15.19 14.40 -4.03
CA ASN A 63 15.28 13.50 -5.19
C ASN A 63 14.02 13.52 -6.07
N GLY A 64 13.38 14.70 -6.19
CA GLY A 64 12.04 14.84 -6.81
C GLY A 64 11.96 14.50 -8.29
N ASN A 65 13.12 14.45 -8.97
CA ASN A 65 13.23 14.06 -10.38
C ASN A 65 13.75 12.62 -10.57
N GLU A 66 13.98 11.87 -9.48
CA GLU A 66 14.40 10.47 -9.57
C GLU A 66 13.20 9.53 -9.69
N ALA A 67 13.41 8.43 -10.40
CA ALA A 67 12.40 7.37 -10.52
C ALA A 67 12.42 6.44 -9.28
N PHE A 68 11.23 6.18 -8.74
CA PHE A 68 11.00 5.22 -7.66
C PHE A 68 10.00 4.15 -8.10
N VAL A 69 10.13 2.95 -7.54
CA VAL A 69 9.12 1.90 -7.73
C VAL A 69 7.83 2.31 -7.02
N MET A 70 6.72 2.35 -7.76
CA MET A 70 5.45 2.83 -7.20
C MET A 70 4.84 1.85 -6.20
N ALA A 71 5.11 0.55 -6.35
CA ALA A 71 4.36 -0.51 -5.67
C ALA A 71 2.85 -0.20 -5.76
N SER A 72 2.11 -0.35 -4.66
CA SER A 72 0.66 -0.11 -4.62
C SER A 72 0.23 1.34 -4.87
N THR A 73 1.13 2.34 -4.92
CA THR A 73 0.72 3.73 -5.18
C THR A 73 0.18 3.93 -6.60
N TYR A 74 0.54 3.05 -7.56
CA TYR A 74 0.02 3.10 -8.93
C TYR A 74 -1.48 2.84 -9.05
N LYS A 75 -2.13 2.28 -8.01
CA LYS A 75 -3.57 2.03 -7.96
C LYS A 75 -4.38 3.32 -8.09
N VAL A 76 -3.80 4.46 -7.69
CA VAL A 76 -4.39 5.78 -7.93
C VAL A 76 -4.51 6.07 -9.43
N ALA A 77 -3.47 5.81 -10.21
CA ALA A 77 -3.50 5.99 -11.67
C ALA A 77 -4.54 5.08 -12.36
N ILE A 78 -4.68 3.85 -11.87
CA ILE A 78 -5.72 2.92 -12.34
C ILE A 78 -7.10 3.48 -12.04
N ALA A 79 -7.37 3.89 -10.80
CA ALA A 79 -8.65 4.48 -10.40
C ALA A 79 -8.96 5.76 -11.21
N THR A 80 -7.99 6.65 -11.40
CA THR A 80 -8.16 7.84 -12.24
C THR A 80 -8.54 7.45 -13.67
N THR A 81 -7.94 6.41 -14.23
CA THR A 81 -8.24 5.95 -15.60
C THR A 81 -9.67 5.40 -15.69
N LEU A 82 -10.10 4.61 -14.71
CA LEU A 82 -11.46 4.08 -14.66
C LEU A 82 -12.50 5.20 -14.49
N LEU A 83 -12.24 6.17 -13.62
CA LEU A 83 -13.13 7.30 -13.40
C LEU A 83 -13.22 8.22 -14.62
N ASP A 84 -12.11 8.43 -15.35
CA ASP A 84 -12.12 9.13 -16.63
C ASP A 84 -12.98 8.40 -17.69
N LEU A 85 -12.93 7.07 -17.75
CA LEU A 85 -13.84 6.28 -18.61
C LEU A 85 -15.31 6.42 -18.19
N VAL A 86 -15.59 6.52 -16.89
CA VAL A 86 -16.93 6.76 -16.35
C VAL A 86 -17.44 8.15 -16.74
N ASP A 87 -16.62 9.18 -16.57
CA ASP A 87 -16.98 10.56 -16.93
C ASP A 87 -17.24 10.71 -18.44
N LYS A 88 -16.52 9.93 -19.27
CA LYS A 88 -16.73 9.86 -20.72
C LYS A 88 -17.91 8.97 -21.14
N GLY A 89 -18.61 8.35 -20.18
CA GLY A 89 -19.74 7.44 -20.44
C GLY A 89 -19.36 6.12 -21.11
N GLN A 90 -18.07 5.77 -21.11
CA GLN A 90 -17.55 4.53 -21.71
C GLN A 90 -17.60 3.33 -20.75
N LEU A 91 -17.75 3.61 -19.45
CA LEU A 91 -17.87 2.64 -18.38
C LEU A 91 -18.92 3.15 -17.37
N LYS A 92 -19.59 2.26 -16.66
CA LYS A 92 -20.42 2.63 -15.50
C LYS A 92 -19.85 2.01 -14.23
N LEU A 93 -19.93 2.75 -13.13
CA LEU A 93 -19.59 2.23 -11.81
C LEU A 93 -20.42 0.99 -11.42
N THR A 94 -21.59 0.81 -12.03
CA THR A 94 -22.50 -0.31 -11.82
C THR A 94 -22.25 -1.50 -12.75
N ASP A 95 -21.33 -1.39 -13.72
CA ASP A 95 -21.03 -2.50 -14.61
C ASP A 95 -20.36 -3.63 -13.83
N PHE A 96 -20.86 -4.85 -14.01
CA PHE A 96 -20.37 -6.04 -13.31
C PHE A 96 -19.22 -6.68 -14.07
N ILE A 97 -18.12 -6.90 -13.36
CA ILE A 97 -16.90 -7.53 -13.86
C ILE A 97 -16.75 -8.90 -13.19
N ASP A 98 -16.51 -9.92 -14.01
CA ASP A 98 -16.15 -11.25 -13.55
C ASP A 98 -14.81 -11.21 -12.80
N VAL A 99 -14.77 -11.84 -11.62
CA VAL A 99 -13.54 -12.03 -10.83
C VAL A 99 -13.30 -13.55 -10.71
N PRO A 100 -12.64 -14.17 -11.70
CA PRO A 100 -12.37 -15.60 -11.67
C PRO A 100 -11.47 -15.98 -10.49
N LEU A 101 -11.73 -17.15 -9.89
CA LEU A 101 -10.93 -17.66 -8.78
C LEU A 101 -9.47 -17.87 -9.17
N GLU A 102 -9.24 -18.32 -10.41
CA GLU A 102 -7.92 -18.59 -10.96
C GLU A 102 -7.05 -17.34 -11.12
N THR A 103 -7.64 -16.15 -11.14
CA THR A 103 -6.92 -14.87 -11.27
C THR A 103 -6.72 -14.16 -9.92
N MET A 104 -7.09 -14.79 -8.81
CA MET A 104 -6.92 -14.20 -7.48
C MET A 104 -5.43 -14.07 -7.14
N VAL A 105 -4.97 -12.85 -6.89
CA VAL A 105 -3.57 -12.50 -6.64
C VAL A 105 -3.26 -12.54 -5.15
N VAL A 106 -2.09 -13.05 -4.77
CA VAL A 106 -1.62 -13.06 -3.37
C VAL A 106 -1.33 -11.64 -2.83
N GLY A 107 -1.34 -11.50 -1.50
CA GLY A 107 -1.05 -10.23 -0.80
C GLY A 107 -2.26 -9.72 0.01
N PRO A 108 -2.42 -8.40 0.19
CA PRO A 108 -3.66 -7.82 0.73
C PRO A 108 -4.82 -8.19 -0.17
N ASN A 109 -5.85 -8.83 0.38
CA ASN A 109 -6.76 -9.62 -0.42
C ASN A 109 -8.18 -9.80 0.18
N PRO A 110 -8.83 -8.72 0.66
CA PRO A 110 -10.20 -8.77 1.17
C PRO A 110 -11.19 -9.46 0.22
N ILE A 111 -11.01 -9.38 -1.10
CA ILE A 111 -11.86 -10.11 -2.05
C ILE A 111 -11.64 -11.62 -1.91
N THR A 112 -10.38 -12.07 -1.95
CA THR A 112 -10.06 -13.51 -1.97
C THR A 112 -10.41 -14.23 -0.66
N VAL A 113 -10.42 -13.52 0.48
CA VAL A 113 -10.78 -14.10 1.77
C VAL A 113 -12.29 -14.23 1.95
N ASN A 114 -13.08 -13.35 1.33
CA ASN A 114 -14.53 -13.32 1.48
C ASN A 114 -15.27 -14.08 0.37
N PHE A 115 -14.66 -14.22 -0.81
CA PHE A 115 -15.31 -14.78 -2.00
C PHE A 115 -14.56 -16.01 -2.53
N VAL A 116 -14.53 -17.08 -1.75
CA VAL A 116 -13.72 -18.29 -2.01
C VAL A 116 -14.35 -19.26 -3.01
N HIS A 117 -15.52 -18.94 -3.56
CA HIS A 117 -16.29 -19.79 -4.47
C HIS A 117 -16.40 -19.14 -5.87
N PRO A 118 -16.51 -19.94 -6.95
CA PRO A 118 -16.62 -19.41 -8.30
C PRO A 118 -17.94 -18.66 -8.51
N GLY A 119 -18.00 -17.86 -9.58
CA GLY A 119 -19.20 -17.11 -9.98
C GLY A 119 -19.28 -15.69 -9.38
N VAL A 120 -18.17 -15.18 -8.88
CA VAL A 120 -18.09 -13.83 -8.31
C VAL A 120 -18.10 -12.79 -9.41
N LYS A 121 -19.06 -11.86 -9.32
CA LYS A 121 -19.12 -10.66 -10.14
C LYS A 121 -19.23 -9.45 -9.21
N LEU A 122 -18.33 -8.49 -9.38
CA LEU A 122 -18.35 -7.25 -8.60
C LEU A 122 -18.54 -6.07 -9.54
N SER A 123 -19.28 -5.05 -9.09
CA SER A 123 -19.36 -3.81 -9.84
C SER A 123 -18.00 -3.12 -9.90
N VAL A 124 -17.77 -2.26 -10.90
CA VAL A 124 -16.56 -1.43 -10.96
C VAL A 124 -16.34 -0.65 -9.66
N ALA A 125 -17.39 -0.09 -9.05
CA ALA A 125 -17.29 0.57 -7.75
C ALA A 125 -16.82 -0.38 -6.63
N ASN A 126 -17.37 -1.60 -6.57
CA ASN A 126 -17.00 -2.60 -5.58
C ASN A 126 -15.60 -3.19 -5.80
N LEU A 127 -14.96 -2.94 -6.95
CA LEU A 127 -13.57 -3.26 -7.20
C LEU A 127 -12.65 -2.08 -6.84
N ILE A 128 -13.02 -0.85 -7.19
CA ILE A 128 -12.23 0.35 -6.88
C ILE A 128 -12.06 0.54 -5.37
N GLU A 129 -13.13 0.32 -4.59
CA GLU A 129 -13.12 0.50 -3.14
C GLU A 129 -12.01 -0.32 -2.45
N PRO A 130 -12.00 -1.68 -2.48
CA PRO A 130 -10.95 -2.46 -1.84
C PRO A 130 -9.57 -2.29 -2.50
N MET A 131 -9.52 -1.93 -3.80
CA MET A 131 -8.25 -1.58 -4.46
C MET A 131 -7.60 -0.35 -3.79
N ILE A 132 -8.38 0.67 -3.44
CA ILE A 132 -7.86 1.92 -2.86
C ILE A 132 -7.72 1.85 -1.35
N THR A 133 -8.72 1.32 -0.63
CA THR A 133 -8.77 1.39 0.84
C THR A 133 -8.02 0.25 1.52
N GLU A 134 -7.93 -0.91 0.86
CA GLU A 134 -7.30 -2.11 1.41
C GLU A 134 -6.15 -2.63 0.53
N SER A 135 -5.86 -1.92 -0.58
CA SER A 135 -4.77 -2.28 -1.49
C SER A 135 -4.95 -3.68 -2.12
N ASP A 136 -6.19 -4.14 -2.31
CA ASP A 136 -6.48 -5.50 -2.80
C ASP A 136 -5.84 -5.75 -4.18
N ASN A 137 -4.96 -6.75 -4.26
CA ASN A 137 -4.20 -7.04 -5.48
C ASN A 137 -5.06 -7.71 -6.58
N THR A 138 -6.08 -8.47 -6.21
CA THR A 138 -7.03 -9.06 -7.19
C THR A 138 -7.90 -7.97 -7.80
N ALA A 139 -8.41 -7.07 -6.98
CA ALA A 139 -9.13 -5.89 -7.43
C ALA A 139 -8.26 -5.04 -8.36
N THR A 140 -6.97 -4.93 -8.05
CA THR A 140 -6.02 -4.15 -8.85
C THR A 140 -5.82 -4.70 -10.25
N ASP A 141 -5.49 -5.97 -10.39
CA ASP A 141 -5.26 -6.57 -11.71
C ASP A 141 -6.57 -6.62 -12.52
N THR A 142 -7.70 -6.84 -11.84
CA THR A 142 -9.03 -6.76 -12.46
C THR A 142 -9.33 -5.34 -12.98
N CYS A 143 -9.14 -4.32 -12.15
CA CYS A 143 -9.33 -2.90 -12.51
C CYS A 143 -8.36 -2.45 -13.61
N LEU A 144 -7.11 -2.90 -13.56
CA LEU A 144 -6.11 -2.60 -14.59
C LEU A 144 -6.55 -3.16 -15.95
N LYS A 145 -7.08 -4.39 -15.97
CA LYS A 145 -7.63 -4.99 -17.19
C LYS A 145 -8.84 -4.21 -17.70
N VAL A 146 -9.77 -3.82 -16.83
CA VAL A 146 -10.94 -3.00 -17.20
C VAL A 146 -10.52 -1.62 -17.75
N ALA A 147 -9.44 -1.04 -17.20
CA ALA A 147 -8.87 0.22 -17.68
C ALA A 147 -8.16 0.11 -19.04
N GLY A 148 -8.06 -1.09 -19.62
CA GLY A 148 -7.39 -1.33 -20.90
C GLY A 148 -5.90 -1.72 -20.78
N GLY A 149 -5.44 -2.05 -19.56
CA GLY A 149 -4.09 -2.52 -19.30
C GLY A 149 -3.06 -1.41 -18.99
N PRO A 150 -1.80 -1.79 -18.72
CA PRO A 150 -0.71 -0.89 -18.33
C PRO A 150 -0.52 0.32 -19.28
N GLU A 151 -0.55 0.05 -20.59
CA GLU A 151 -0.34 1.08 -21.62
C GLU A 151 -1.47 2.12 -21.64
N ALA A 152 -2.72 1.68 -21.44
CA ALA A 152 -3.87 2.57 -21.42
C ALA A 152 -3.82 3.52 -20.20
N VAL A 153 -3.44 3.00 -19.03
CA VAL A 153 -3.23 3.81 -17.82
C VAL A 153 -2.09 4.81 -18.02
N THR A 154 -0.97 4.36 -18.59
CA THR A 154 0.16 5.25 -18.90
C THR A 154 -0.24 6.34 -19.89
N LYS A 155 -1.01 6.00 -20.94
CA LYS A 155 -1.53 6.96 -21.91
C LYS A 155 -2.47 7.97 -21.27
N MET A 156 -3.34 7.53 -20.36
CA MET A 156 -4.22 8.42 -19.61
C MET A 156 -3.41 9.43 -18.79
N LEU A 157 -2.42 8.96 -18.00
CA LEU A 157 -1.52 9.84 -17.24
C LEU A 157 -0.84 10.88 -18.13
N ARG A 158 -0.33 10.46 -19.30
CA ARG A 158 0.27 11.39 -20.28
C ARG A 158 -0.74 12.43 -20.78
N SER A 159 -1.99 12.05 -21.00
CA SER A 159 -3.04 12.95 -21.49
C SER A 159 -3.40 14.07 -20.50
N ILE A 160 -3.14 13.87 -19.20
CA ILE A 160 -3.34 14.88 -18.15
C ILE A 160 -2.03 15.55 -17.71
N GLY A 161 -0.94 15.39 -18.48
CA GLY A 161 0.33 16.07 -18.24
C GLY A 161 1.28 15.38 -17.25
N ILE A 162 0.95 14.18 -16.76
CA ILE A 162 1.86 13.38 -15.92
C ILE A 162 2.75 12.55 -16.86
N THR A 163 4.01 12.97 -17.06
CA THR A 163 4.94 12.37 -18.04
C THR A 163 6.02 11.47 -17.47
N GLU A 164 6.23 11.49 -16.15
CA GLU A 164 7.34 10.76 -15.52
C GLU A 164 6.88 9.49 -14.78
N GLN A 165 5.58 9.24 -14.72
CA GLN A 165 5.02 7.97 -14.19
C GLN A 165 4.66 7.03 -15.32
N ARG A 166 4.88 5.72 -15.16
CA ARG A 166 4.46 4.71 -16.14
C ARG A 166 4.02 3.44 -15.43
N VAL A 167 3.02 2.78 -15.97
CA VAL A 167 2.56 1.46 -15.55
C VAL A 167 2.98 0.49 -16.63
N ASP A 168 3.82 -0.48 -16.26
CA ASP A 168 4.40 -1.43 -17.21
C ASP A 168 3.89 -2.88 -17.01
N ARG A 169 3.40 -3.20 -15.81
CA ARG A 169 3.13 -4.59 -15.38
C ARG A 169 1.94 -4.68 -14.43
N GLU A 170 1.35 -5.86 -14.38
CA GLU A 170 0.34 -6.27 -13.39
C GLU A 170 0.97 -6.52 -12.00
N CYS A 171 0.16 -6.45 -10.95
CA CYS A 171 0.60 -6.78 -9.59
C CYS A 171 1.06 -8.24 -9.50
N SER A 172 0.32 -9.16 -10.13
CA SER A 172 0.67 -10.58 -10.18
C SER A 172 2.04 -10.84 -10.83
N GLU A 173 2.45 -10.04 -11.80
CA GLU A 173 3.78 -10.14 -12.43
C GLU A 173 4.88 -9.55 -11.54
N ILE A 174 4.61 -8.41 -10.90
CA ILE A 174 5.56 -7.79 -9.94
C ILE A 174 5.83 -8.75 -8.79
N LEU A 175 4.78 -9.37 -8.24
CA LEU A 175 4.89 -10.31 -7.12
C LEU A 175 5.52 -11.64 -7.54
N ARG A 176 5.30 -12.10 -8.78
CA ARG A 176 6.00 -13.27 -9.31
C ARG A 176 7.50 -13.06 -9.20
N ASP A 177 7.99 -11.94 -9.73
CA ASP A 177 9.43 -11.65 -9.73
C ASP A 177 9.96 -11.45 -8.31
N PHE A 178 9.19 -10.78 -7.45
CA PHE A 178 9.56 -10.55 -6.04
C PHE A 178 9.70 -11.85 -5.25
N TYR A 179 8.81 -12.82 -5.46
CA TYR A 179 8.82 -14.10 -4.75
C TYR A 179 9.54 -15.23 -5.51
N GLY A 180 10.04 -14.98 -6.72
CA GLY A 180 10.66 -16.00 -7.57
C GLY A 180 9.70 -17.11 -8.00
N LEU A 181 8.43 -16.77 -8.26
CA LEU A 181 7.42 -17.75 -8.69
C LEU A 181 7.59 -18.12 -10.17
N GLN A 182 7.15 -19.33 -10.52
CA GLN A 182 7.23 -19.85 -11.88
C GLN A 182 6.24 -19.19 -12.86
N ASP A 183 5.18 -18.60 -12.33
CA ASP A 183 4.14 -17.90 -13.09
C ASP A 183 3.58 -16.73 -12.27
N LYS A 184 2.68 -15.93 -12.85
CA LYS A 184 1.94 -14.85 -12.18
C LYS A 184 1.50 -15.28 -10.79
N ALA A 185 1.63 -14.37 -9.82
CA ALA A 185 1.44 -14.63 -8.39
C ALA A 185 -0.03 -14.84 -7.99
N TYR A 186 -0.72 -15.72 -8.70
CA TYR A 186 -2.03 -16.20 -8.35
C TYR A 186 -1.95 -17.11 -7.13
N ALA A 187 -3.03 -17.16 -6.36
CA ALA A 187 -3.14 -17.91 -5.13
C ALA A 187 -2.81 -19.40 -5.32
N THR A 188 -3.20 -19.98 -6.45
CA THR A 188 -2.89 -21.38 -6.81
C THR A 188 -1.38 -21.60 -7.01
N VAL A 189 -0.72 -20.73 -7.77
CA VAL A 189 0.73 -20.80 -8.05
C VAL A 189 1.54 -20.66 -6.76
N ALA A 190 1.19 -19.69 -5.91
CA ALA A 190 1.87 -19.49 -4.64
C ALA A 190 1.68 -20.69 -3.69
N ALA A 191 0.50 -21.29 -3.68
CA ALA A 191 0.24 -22.45 -2.84
C ALA A 191 0.94 -23.73 -3.35
N GLU A 192 1.11 -23.88 -4.67
CA GLU A 192 1.95 -24.94 -5.26
C GLU A 192 3.42 -24.75 -4.90
N ALA A 193 3.96 -23.53 -5.02
CA ALA A 193 5.33 -23.22 -4.62
C ALA A 193 5.54 -23.50 -3.11
N TYR A 194 4.58 -23.13 -2.26
CA TYR A 194 4.62 -23.44 -0.83
C TYR A 194 4.63 -24.95 -0.57
N ALA A 195 3.80 -25.71 -1.29
CA ALA A 195 3.74 -27.16 -1.13
C ALA A 195 5.07 -27.84 -1.48
N ILE A 196 5.79 -27.34 -2.51
CA ILE A 196 7.13 -27.82 -2.87
C ILE A 196 8.12 -27.55 -1.74
N VAL A 197 8.20 -26.30 -1.27
CA VAL A 197 9.09 -25.92 -0.16
C VAL A 197 8.81 -26.79 1.07
N CYS A 198 7.55 -26.94 1.47
CA CYS A 198 7.20 -27.78 2.62
C CYS A 198 7.42 -29.29 2.39
N SER A 199 7.41 -29.77 1.14
CA SER A 199 7.71 -31.16 0.83
C SER A 199 9.21 -31.48 0.81
N ASP A 200 10.04 -30.52 0.37
CA ASP A 200 11.50 -30.64 0.36
C ASP A 200 12.10 -30.43 1.77
N ASP A 201 11.33 -29.80 2.66
CA ASP A 201 11.82 -29.34 3.96
C ASP A 201 11.37 -30.18 5.16
N LEU A 202 10.71 -31.33 4.90
CA LEU A 202 10.55 -32.38 5.91
C LEU A 202 11.90 -33.01 6.34
N SER A 203 13.02 -32.68 5.68
CA SER A 203 14.37 -33.10 6.10
C SER A 203 15.21 -32.02 6.79
N ASN A 204 14.93 -30.71 6.66
CA ASN A 204 15.87 -29.64 7.08
C ASN A 204 15.29 -28.51 7.93
N GLY A 205 13.99 -28.51 8.26
CA GLY A 205 13.41 -27.56 9.20
C GLY A 205 13.05 -26.22 8.57
N LEU A 206 11.77 -25.86 8.73
CA LEU A 206 11.08 -24.67 8.18
C LEU A 206 11.97 -23.42 8.11
N PRO A 207 12.42 -22.94 6.93
CA PRO A 207 12.81 -21.57 6.79
C PRO A 207 11.55 -20.71 6.90
N PRO A 208 11.56 -19.63 7.69
CA PRO A 208 10.42 -18.74 7.77
C PRO A 208 10.24 -18.05 6.42
N LEU A 209 9.14 -18.34 5.73
CA LEU A 209 8.61 -17.43 4.72
C LEU A 209 8.12 -16.19 5.47
N VAL A 210 9.04 -15.24 5.66
CA VAL A 210 8.72 -13.89 6.10
C VAL A 210 8.06 -13.21 4.91
N PHE A 211 6.73 -13.23 4.86
CA PHE A 211 6.00 -12.23 4.10
C PHE A 211 6.27 -10.92 4.83
N PRO A 212 7.00 -9.96 4.24
CA PRO A 212 7.16 -8.67 4.90
C PRO A 212 5.77 -8.09 5.06
N ASP A 213 5.36 -7.86 6.31
CA ASP A 213 4.25 -6.97 6.60
C ASP A 213 4.56 -5.67 5.86
N PHE A 214 3.67 -5.22 4.98
CA PHE A 214 3.72 -3.86 4.48
C PHE A 214 3.34 -2.98 5.67
N VAL A 215 4.31 -2.68 6.52
CA VAL A 215 4.11 -1.81 7.68
C VAL A 215 3.91 -0.41 7.14
N VAL A 216 2.66 -0.03 6.92
CA VAL A 216 2.25 1.36 7.07
C VAL A 216 2.40 1.63 8.57
N GLN A 217 3.45 2.37 8.96
CA GLN A 217 3.50 2.94 10.30
C GLN A 217 2.36 3.94 10.41
N ASP A 218 1.22 3.46 10.90
CA ASP A 218 0.09 4.27 11.26
C ASP A 218 0.49 5.04 12.53
N PHE A 219 0.91 6.30 12.38
CA PHE A 219 1.52 7.14 13.44
C PHE A 219 0.62 7.41 14.67
N LYS A 220 -0.54 6.75 14.81
CA LYS A 220 -1.50 6.99 15.89
C LYS A 220 -2.20 5.77 16.51
N ARG A 221 -1.83 4.52 16.21
CA ARG A 221 -2.50 3.35 16.84
C ARG A 221 -1.51 2.34 17.43
N PRO A 222 -1.73 1.87 18.68
CA PRO A 222 -0.90 0.82 19.27
C PRO A 222 -1.04 -0.49 18.48
N PRO A 223 0.01 -1.33 18.44
CA PRO A 223 0.03 -2.54 17.63
C PRO A 223 -1.07 -3.50 18.09
N ARG A 224 -2.01 -3.81 17.20
CA ARG A 224 -2.85 -5.00 17.37
C ARG A 224 -1.99 -6.21 17.05
N ARG A 225 -2.05 -7.24 17.90
CA ARG A 225 -1.58 -8.59 17.53
C ARG A 225 -2.41 -9.05 16.32
N SER A 226 -1.87 -8.92 15.12
CA SER A 226 -2.41 -9.61 13.94
C SER A 226 -1.93 -11.05 14.02
N SER A 227 -2.86 -11.99 14.22
CA SER A 227 -2.68 -13.33 13.68
C SER A 227 -2.57 -13.17 12.16
N SER A 228 -1.44 -13.58 11.59
CA SER A 228 -1.08 -13.46 10.17
C SER A 228 -2.25 -13.78 9.22
N SER A 229 -2.61 -12.81 8.37
CA SER A 229 -3.61 -12.97 7.30
C SER A 229 -3.28 -14.10 6.33
N THR A 230 -2.00 -14.43 6.18
CA THR A 230 -1.49 -15.53 5.34
C THR A 230 -2.01 -16.90 5.75
N THR A 231 -2.17 -17.17 7.05
CA THR A 231 -2.64 -18.47 7.55
C THR A 231 -4.09 -18.71 7.15
N GLY A 232 -4.95 -17.68 7.21
CA GLY A 232 -6.35 -17.77 6.81
C GLY A 232 -6.54 -18.04 5.32
N VAL A 233 -5.68 -17.45 4.48
CA VAL A 233 -5.69 -17.65 3.02
C VAL A 233 -5.24 -19.07 2.67
N MET A 234 -4.16 -19.56 3.29
CA MET A 234 -3.67 -20.93 3.06
C MET A 234 -4.62 -22.00 3.62
N ASP A 235 -5.28 -21.76 4.75
CA ASP A 235 -6.35 -22.61 5.28
C ASP A 235 -7.60 -22.60 4.40
N SER A 236 -7.85 -21.50 3.68
CA SER A 236 -8.93 -21.43 2.72
C SER A 236 -8.58 -22.17 1.43
N ILE A 237 -7.38 -21.98 0.87
CA ILE A 237 -6.90 -22.63 -0.36
C ILE A 237 -6.74 -24.15 -0.17
N SER A 238 -6.19 -24.59 0.97
CA SER A 238 -5.97 -26.02 1.27
C SER A 238 -7.27 -26.81 1.45
N ARG A 239 -8.38 -26.14 1.79
CA ARG A 239 -9.71 -26.78 1.86
C ARG A 239 -10.22 -27.24 0.48
N TYR A 240 -9.76 -26.63 -0.61
CA TYR A 240 -10.39 -26.82 -1.93
C TYR A 240 -9.48 -27.37 -3.02
N ASN A 241 -8.15 -27.34 -2.85
CA ASN A 241 -7.26 -28.07 -3.75
C ASN A 241 -6.85 -29.42 -3.12
N PRO A 242 -7.38 -30.57 -3.60
CA PRO A 242 -7.10 -31.88 -3.01
C PRO A 242 -5.62 -32.29 -3.07
N LYS A 243 -4.82 -31.71 -3.99
CA LYS A 243 -3.35 -31.90 -4.01
C LYS A 243 -2.67 -31.17 -2.86
N ILE A 244 -3.09 -29.92 -2.57
CA ILE A 244 -2.56 -29.09 -1.47
C ILE A 244 -3.04 -29.60 -0.10
N ARG A 245 -4.28 -30.10 -0.02
CA ARG A 245 -4.87 -30.69 1.19
C ARG A 245 -4.07 -31.85 1.77
N ARG A 246 -3.48 -32.70 0.91
CA ARG A 246 -2.66 -33.85 1.34
C ARG A 246 -1.35 -33.40 2.00
N THR A 247 -0.73 -32.34 1.49
CA THR A 247 0.52 -31.78 2.04
C THR A 247 0.29 -31.10 3.40
N PHE A 248 -0.81 -30.35 3.55
CA PHE A 248 -1.16 -29.73 4.83
C PHE A 248 -1.58 -30.72 5.91
N ALA A 249 -2.32 -31.79 5.55
CA ALA A 249 -2.69 -32.84 6.50
C ALA A 249 -1.49 -33.64 7.03
N ALA A 250 -0.41 -33.76 6.24
CA ALA A 250 0.84 -34.37 6.70
C ALA A 250 1.61 -33.48 7.68
N SER A 251 1.54 -32.15 7.52
CA SER A 251 2.17 -31.17 8.40
C SER A 251 1.43 -31.01 9.75
N SER A 252 0.09 -31.04 9.75
CA SER A 252 -0.71 -30.94 10.98
C SER A 252 -0.63 -32.17 11.89
N ALA A 253 -0.37 -33.35 11.32
CA ALA A 253 -0.11 -34.59 12.06
C ALA A 253 1.25 -34.58 12.80
N LEU A 254 2.20 -33.75 12.38
CA LEU A 254 3.48 -33.54 13.06
C LEU A 254 3.39 -32.50 14.20
N THR A 255 2.47 -31.54 14.10
CA THR A 255 2.26 -30.53 15.16
C THR A 255 1.51 -31.07 16.37
N THR A 256 0.74 -32.16 16.22
CA THR A 256 0.02 -32.80 17.33
C THR A 256 0.90 -33.70 18.21
N ASN A 257 2.15 -33.98 17.82
CA ASN A 257 3.10 -34.75 18.62
C ASN A 257 4.02 -33.90 19.52
N PHE A 258 3.88 -32.57 19.54
CA PHE A 258 4.52 -31.70 20.52
C PHE A 258 3.50 -31.20 21.56
N GLY A 259 2.80 -32.15 22.19
CA GLY A 259 1.95 -31.90 23.34
C GLY A 259 2.69 -32.23 24.65
N LEU A 260 2.77 -31.22 25.53
CA LEU A 260 2.84 -31.35 27.00
C LEU A 260 4.18 -31.82 27.61
N GLY A 261 5.06 -30.86 27.88
CA GLY A 261 6.05 -30.97 28.97
C GLY A 261 5.48 -30.39 30.27
N PRO A 262 5.75 -30.96 31.46
CA PRO A 262 5.07 -30.59 32.69
C PRO A 262 5.53 -29.24 33.20
N ASP A 263 4.56 -28.47 33.69
CA ASP A 263 4.71 -27.24 34.45
C ASP A 263 5.64 -27.47 35.66
N ARG A 264 6.73 -26.70 35.74
CA ARG A 264 7.58 -26.63 36.94
C ARG A 264 7.49 -25.24 37.53
N SER A 265 6.42 -24.99 38.25
CA SER A 265 6.38 -23.99 39.32
C SER A 265 6.32 -24.69 40.68
N THR A 266 7.47 -24.83 41.34
CA THR A 266 7.53 -24.94 42.81
C THR A 266 8.86 -24.38 43.33
N SER A 267 8.72 -23.48 44.31
CA SER A 267 9.69 -22.85 45.23
C SER A 267 10.78 -21.95 44.64
#